data_AF-A0A2V4NM08-F1
#
_entry.id   AF-A0A2V4NM08-F1
#
_cell.length_a   1.000
_cell.length_b   1.000
_cell.length_c   1.000
_cell.angle_alpha   90.00
_cell.angle_beta   90.00
_cell.angle_gamma   90.00
#
_symmetry.space_group_name_H-M   'P 1'
#
loop_
_entity.id
_entity.type
_entity.pdbx_description
1 polymer ?
#
loop_
_entity_poly.entity_id
_entity_poly.type
_entity_poly.pdbx_seq_one_letter_code
_entity_poly.pdbx_strand_id
1 'polypeptide(L)'
;MLPRRPRDPDSGRPPAMIRYRRLLHQVRTGGRYPSDEEAERVLDAVLALLGSQLTGEERCDLAAVLPERARAVFTAQIPLPHPVTAPAFVDTLAHTLGTSLTTARWDASSVLAALTTLTDDHLTDRLLAQLPRGYALLFGRADLAAAA
;
A
#
# COMPACT_ATOMS: atom_id res chain seq x y z
N MET A 1 29.17 35.97 20.46
CA MET A 1 28.82 35.85 19.03
C MET A 1 28.92 34.37 18.65
N LEU A 2 27.85 33.59 18.82
CA LEU A 2 27.80 32.17 18.38
C LEU A 2 27.08 32.12 17.02
N PRO A 3 27.63 31.48 15.97
CA PRO A 3 26.88 31.25 14.76
C PRO A 3 25.78 30.22 15.03
N ARG A 4 24.57 30.58 14.59
CA ARG A 4 23.35 29.77 14.69
C ARG A 4 23.58 28.38 14.08
N ARG A 5 23.28 27.32 14.84
CA ARG A 5 23.09 25.98 14.29
C ARG A 5 22.06 26.04 13.15
N PRO A 6 22.28 25.38 12.01
CA PRO A 6 21.22 25.19 11.02
C PRO A 6 20.08 24.43 11.69
N ARG A 7 18.88 24.99 11.59
CA ARG A 7 17.64 24.35 11.98
C ARG A 7 17.41 23.22 10.98
N ASP A 8 17.66 21.99 11.42
CA ASP A 8 17.36 20.78 10.67
C ASP A 8 15.86 20.75 10.34
N PRO A 9 15.45 20.74 9.05
CA PRO A 9 14.04 20.77 8.69
C PRO A 9 13.28 19.46 8.94
N ASP A 10 13.89 18.40 9.49
CA ASP A 10 13.23 17.09 9.66
C ASP A 10 12.74 16.77 11.10
N SER A 11 12.68 17.74 12.02
CA SER A 11 12.37 17.45 13.44
C SER A 11 10.90 17.11 13.78
N GLY A 12 10.03 16.86 12.79
CA GLY A 12 8.62 16.50 13.02
C GLY A 12 8.19 15.14 12.44
N ARG A 13 9.07 14.49 11.67
CA ARG A 13 8.82 13.24 10.96
C ARG A 13 9.41 12.14 11.88
N PRO A 14 8.62 11.28 12.57
CA PRO A 14 9.21 10.14 13.29
C PRO A 14 10.17 9.40 12.34
N PRO A 15 11.35 8.97 12.81
CA PRO A 15 12.41 8.43 11.96
C PRO A 15 11.82 7.34 11.05
N ALA A 16 12.23 7.32 9.79
CA ALA A 16 11.62 6.49 8.73
C ALA A 16 11.43 5.01 9.15
N MET A 17 12.35 4.51 9.98
CA MET A 17 12.29 3.16 10.56
C MET A 17 11.11 2.94 11.51
N ILE A 18 10.70 3.94 12.31
CA ILE A 18 9.52 3.85 13.18
C ILE A 18 8.24 3.82 12.36
N ARG A 19 8.15 4.61 11.28
CA ARG A 19 6.99 4.59 10.38
C ARG A 19 6.82 3.25 9.69
N TYR A 20 7.91 2.70 9.17
CA TYR A 20 7.87 1.39 8.55
C TYR A 20 7.45 0.30 9.54
N ARG A 21 8.04 0.28 10.74
CA ARG A 21 7.64 -0.67 11.80
C ARG A 21 6.18 -0.53 12.21
N ARG A 22 5.64 0.70 12.23
CA ARG A 22 4.22 0.94 12.54
C ARG A 22 3.31 0.37 11.45
N LEU A 23 3.63 0.63 10.18
CA LEU A 23 2.91 0.06 9.04
C LEU A 23 2.96 -1.48 9.10
N LEU A 24 4.15 -2.05 9.29
CA LEU A 24 4.33 -3.49 9.37
C LEU A 24 3.54 -4.10 10.54
N HIS A 25 3.52 -3.43 11.69
CA HIS A 25 2.71 -3.84 12.82
C HIS A 25 1.21 -3.80 12.51
N GLN A 26 0.72 -2.78 11.81
CA GLN A 26 -0.68 -2.71 11.39
C GLN A 26 -1.05 -3.85 10.43
N VAL A 27 -0.19 -4.13 9.44
CA VAL A 27 -0.37 -5.26 8.51
C VAL A 27 -0.37 -6.59 9.28
N ARG A 28 0.58 -6.77 10.21
CA ARG A 28 0.66 -7.96 11.06
C ARG A 28 -0.60 -8.16 11.90
N THR A 29 -1.08 -7.12 12.56
CA THR A 29 -2.29 -7.19 13.38
C THR A 29 -3.54 -7.40 12.53
N GLY A 30 -3.65 -6.72 11.38
CA GLY A 30 -4.78 -6.84 10.45
C GLY A 30 -4.86 -8.22 9.77
N GLY A 31 -3.73 -8.71 9.26
CA GLY A 31 -3.63 -10.02 8.61
C GLY A 31 -3.45 -11.19 9.56
N ARG A 32 -3.25 -10.92 10.86
CA ARG A 32 -2.97 -11.93 11.91
C ARG A 32 -1.75 -12.80 11.58
N TYR A 33 -0.72 -12.20 10.98
CA TYR A 33 0.50 -12.92 10.59
C TYR A 33 1.32 -13.35 11.83
N PRO A 34 1.92 -14.56 11.79
CA PRO A 34 2.69 -15.09 12.91
C PRO A 34 3.97 -14.28 13.18
N SER A 35 4.59 -13.74 12.12
CA SER A 35 5.89 -13.07 12.17
C SER A 35 5.89 -11.76 11.38
N ASP A 36 6.79 -10.85 11.75
CA ASP A 36 7.00 -9.58 11.04
C ASP A 36 7.55 -9.82 9.63
N GLU A 37 8.39 -10.85 9.42
CA GLU A 37 8.91 -11.23 8.09
C GLU A 37 7.80 -11.63 7.11
N GLU A 38 6.76 -12.32 7.59
CA GLU A 38 5.65 -12.72 6.71
C GLU A 38 4.77 -11.52 6.36
N ALA A 39 4.50 -10.66 7.35
CA ALA A 39 3.83 -9.39 7.10
C ALA A 39 4.63 -8.51 6.11
N GLU A 40 5.97 -8.55 6.20
CA GLU A 40 6.86 -7.79 5.31
C GLU A 40 6.78 -8.33 3.88
N ARG A 41 6.88 -9.65 3.69
CA ARG A 41 6.71 -10.28 2.36
C ARG A 41 5.38 -9.92 1.71
N VAL A 42 4.29 -10.03 2.47
CA VAL A 42 2.95 -9.73 1.95
C VAL A 42 2.82 -8.24 1.61
N LEU A 43 3.33 -7.36 2.49
CA LEU A 43 3.35 -5.92 2.26
C LEU A 43 4.15 -5.57 0.99
N ASP A 44 5.36 -6.11 0.84
CA ASP A 44 6.22 -5.89 -0.32
C ASP A 44 5.56 -6.38 -1.61
N ALA A 45 4.97 -7.58 -1.60
CA ALA A 45 4.27 -8.13 -2.76
C ALA A 45 3.07 -7.25 -3.17
N VAL A 46 2.23 -6.84 -2.21
CA VAL A 46 1.07 -5.97 -2.48
C VAL A 46 1.51 -4.62 -3.01
N LEU A 47 2.53 -3.99 -2.41
CA LEU A 47 3.08 -2.71 -2.88
C LEU A 47 3.71 -2.85 -4.27
N ALA A 48 4.38 -3.96 -4.54
CA ALA A 48 4.97 -4.24 -5.84
C ALA A 48 3.90 -4.36 -6.93
N LEU A 49 2.79 -5.06 -6.66
CA LEU A 49 1.69 -5.14 -7.62
C LEU A 49 0.98 -3.78 -7.75
N LEU A 50 0.70 -3.09 -6.63
CA LEU A 50 -0.01 -1.80 -6.64
C LEU A 50 0.78 -0.72 -7.39
N GLY A 51 2.11 -0.71 -7.25
CA GLY A 51 3.00 0.19 -7.98
C GLY A 51 2.98 -0.02 -9.49
N SER A 52 2.61 -1.22 -9.94
CA SER A 52 2.41 -1.52 -11.36
C SER A 52 1.01 -1.13 -11.86
N GLN A 53 0.01 -0.98 -10.99
CA GLN A 53 -1.35 -0.58 -11.39
C GLN A 53 -1.53 0.92 -11.48
N LEU A 54 -0.85 1.66 -10.60
CA LEU A 54 -1.02 3.10 -10.48
C LEU A 54 -0.13 3.84 -11.47
N THR A 55 -0.71 4.82 -12.14
CA THR A 55 -0.01 5.73 -13.06
C THR A 55 -0.30 7.18 -12.66
N GLY A 56 0.51 8.13 -13.11
CA GLY A 56 0.23 9.56 -12.91
C GLY A 56 0.54 10.08 -11.51
N GLU A 57 -0.23 11.09 -11.07
CA GLU A 57 -0.01 11.84 -9.83
C GLU A 57 -0.37 11.02 -8.59
N GLU A 58 -1.37 10.15 -8.65
CA GLU A 58 -1.79 9.30 -7.53
C GLU A 58 -0.67 8.36 -7.08
N ARG A 59 0.16 7.91 -8.04
CA ARG A 59 1.37 7.14 -7.74
C ARG A 59 2.37 7.97 -6.92
N CYS A 60 2.58 9.23 -7.31
CA CYS A 60 3.49 10.14 -6.62
C CYS A 60 2.98 10.48 -5.21
N ASP A 61 1.68 10.75 -5.08
CA ASP A 61 1.02 11.02 -3.80
C ASP A 61 1.13 9.81 -2.86
N LEU A 62 0.85 8.59 -3.35
CA LEU A 62 1.00 7.38 -2.56
C LEU A 62 2.46 7.13 -2.16
N ALA A 63 3.40 7.34 -3.08
CA ALA A 63 4.83 7.25 -2.77
C ALA A 63 5.27 8.28 -1.72
N ALA A 64 4.68 9.47 -1.66
CA ALA A 64 5.04 10.51 -0.70
C ALA A 64 4.60 10.20 0.74
N VAL A 65 3.46 9.52 0.89
CA VAL A 65 2.94 9.10 2.22
C VAL A 65 3.60 7.82 2.73
N LEU A 66 4.08 6.96 1.82
CA LEU A 66 4.73 5.70 2.19
C LEU A 66 6.07 5.93 2.91
N PRO A 67 6.41 5.05 3.87
CA PRO A 67 7.74 5.04 4.48
C PRO A 67 8.81 4.63 3.47
N GLU A 68 10.06 5.07 3.66
CA GLU A 68 11.17 4.93 2.70
C GLU A 68 11.35 3.51 2.12
N ARG A 69 11.33 2.48 2.99
CA ARG A 69 11.42 1.07 2.57
C ARG A 69 10.28 0.67 1.63
N ALA A 70 9.03 0.90 2.05
CA ALA A 70 7.85 0.60 1.26
C ALA A 70 7.80 1.41 -0.05
N ARG A 71 8.23 2.68 0.02
CA ARG A 71 8.33 3.57 -1.13
C ARG A 71 9.33 3.02 -2.15
N ALA A 72 10.50 2.55 -1.73
CA ALA A 72 11.51 1.99 -2.63
C ALA A 72 10.93 0.83 -3.45
N VAL A 73 10.26 -0.12 -2.79
CA VAL A 73 9.61 -1.28 -3.42
C VAL A 73 8.54 -0.82 -4.41
N PHE A 74 7.66 0.10 -3.98
CA PHE A 74 6.59 0.64 -4.82
C PHE A 74 7.11 1.42 -6.05
N THR A 75 8.18 2.19 -5.90
CA THR A 75 8.78 2.99 -6.98
C THR A 75 9.66 2.18 -7.93
N ALA A 76 10.15 1.01 -7.50
CA ALA A 76 10.93 0.12 -8.35
C ALA A 76 10.10 -0.49 -9.49
N GLN A 77 8.78 -0.48 -9.35
CA GLN A 77 7.86 -1.13 -10.27
C GLN A 77 7.62 -0.30 -11.53
N ILE A 78 7.48 -1.01 -12.65
CA ILE A 78 7.14 -0.39 -13.93
C ILE A 78 5.61 -0.40 -14.07
N PRO A 79 4.95 0.76 -14.23
CA PRO A 79 3.52 0.82 -14.44
C PRO A 79 3.11 0.04 -15.68
N LEU A 80 2.07 -0.77 -15.54
CA LEU A 80 1.45 -1.47 -16.65
C LEU A 80 0.71 -0.46 -17.53
N PRO A 81 0.63 -0.72 -18.85
CA PRO A 81 -0.10 0.14 -19.78
C PRO A 81 -1.60 0.20 -19.46
N HIS A 82 -2.14 -0.84 -18.83
CA HIS A 82 -3.54 -0.89 -18.37
C HIS A 82 -3.59 -1.57 -17.00
N PRO A 83 -4.36 -1.03 -16.04
CA PRO A 83 -4.48 -1.63 -14.72
C PRO A 83 -5.24 -2.96 -14.79
N VAL A 84 -4.77 -3.97 -14.06
CA VAL A 84 -5.43 -5.29 -14.03
C VAL A 84 -6.61 -5.30 -13.05
N THR A 85 -7.61 -6.12 -13.35
CA THR A 85 -8.83 -6.25 -12.52
C THR A 85 -8.51 -6.81 -11.13
N ALA A 86 -9.38 -6.53 -10.15
CA ALA A 86 -9.23 -7.03 -8.78
C ALA A 86 -8.98 -8.56 -8.68
N PRO A 87 -9.70 -9.44 -9.41
CA PRO A 87 -9.40 -10.88 -9.38
C PRO A 87 -8.03 -11.22 -9.99
N ALA A 88 -7.60 -10.55 -11.06
CA ALA A 88 -6.29 -10.78 -11.66
C ALA A 88 -5.15 -10.31 -10.74
N PHE A 89 -5.38 -9.25 -9.98
CA PHE A 89 -4.46 -8.79 -8.93
C PHE A 89 -4.30 -9.85 -7.83
N VAL A 90 -5.42 -10.39 -7.32
CA VAL A 90 -5.41 -11.46 -6.31
C VAL A 90 -4.73 -12.72 -6.84
N ASP A 91 -4.96 -13.09 -8.11
CA ASP A 91 -4.33 -14.24 -8.76
C ASP A 91 -2.81 -14.07 -8.86
N THR A 92 -2.35 -12.90 -9.30
CA THR A 92 -0.92 -12.57 -9.37
C THR A 92 -0.28 -12.56 -7.98
N LEU A 93 -0.99 -12.07 -6.97
CA LEU A 93 -0.53 -12.06 -5.58
C LEU A 93 -0.41 -13.49 -5.03
N ALA A 94 -1.41 -14.33 -5.29
CA ALA A 94 -1.40 -15.75 -4.92
C ALA A 94 -0.21 -16.48 -5.55
N HIS A 95 0.08 -16.20 -6.82
CA HIS A 95 1.24 -16.77 -7.51
C HIS A 95 2.57 -16.29 -6.91
N THR A 96 2.66 -15.01 -6.59
CA THR A 96 3.88 -14.38 -6.03
C THR A 96 4.18 -14.88 -4.62
N LEU A 97 3.15 -15.04 -3.78
CA LEU A 97 3.27 -15.55 -2.41
C LEU A 97 3.24 -17.08 -2.33
N GLY A 98 2.88 -17.78 -3.42
CA GLY A 98 2.69 -19.23 -3.42
C GLY A 98 1.51 -19.68 -2.56
N THR A 99 0.49 -18.84 -2.40
CA THR A 99 -0.68 -19.08 -1.52
C THR A 99 -1.95 -19.37 -2.33
N SER A 100 -3.01 -19.79 -1.66
CA SER A 100 -4.34 -19.90 -2.30
C SER A 100 -4.95 -18.53 -2.59
N LEU A 101 -5.86 -18.45 -3.56
CA LEU A 101 -6.59 -17.22 -3.93
C LEU A 101 -7.34 -16.61 -2.73
N THR A 102 -7.92 -17.45 -1.88
CA THR A 102 -8.61 -17.02 -0.65
C THR A 102 -7.67 -16.31 0.32
N THR A 103 -6.48 -16.87 0.53
CA THR A 103 -5.42 -16.28 1.36
C THR A 103 -4.91 -14.99 0.73
N ALA A 104 -4.59 -14.99 -0.56
CA ALA A 104 -4.12 -13.79 -1.26
C ALA A 104 -5.14 -12.64 -1.21
N ARG A 105 -6.43 -12.93 -1.30
CA ARG A 105 -7.48 -11.92 -1.13
C ARG A 105 -7.48 -11.33 0.28
N TRP A 106 -7.34 -12.19 1.29
CA TRP A 106 -7.24 -11.77 2.69
C TRP A 106 -5.99 -10.91 2.92
N ASP A 107 -4.86 -11.32 2.33
CA ASP A 107 -3.58 -10.63 2.39
C ASP A 107 -3.64 -9.24 1.77
N ALA A 108 -4.17 -9.16 0.55
CA ALA A 108 -4.44 -7.89 -0.12
C ALA A 108 -5.32 -6.99 0.76
N SER A 109 -6.41 -7.54 1.32
CA SER A 109 -7.34 -6.74 2.14
C SER A 109 -6.68 -6.22 3.41
N SER A 110 -5.83 -7.03 4.05
CA SER A 110 -5.11 -6.67 5.26
C SER A 110 -4.10 -5.54 5.03
N VAL A 111 -3.35 -5.60 3.92
CA VAL A 111 -2.38 -4.55 3.56
C VAL A 111 -3.10 -3.27 3.13
N LEU A 112 -4.13 -3.37 2.28
CA LEU A 112 -4.88 -2.20 1.82
C LEU A 112 -5.58 -1.50 2.99
N ALA A 113 -6.15 -2.24 3.94
CA ALA A 113 -6.69 -1.66 5.17
C ALA A 113 -5.62 -0.97 6.03
N ALA A 114 -4.37 -1.46 6.06
CA ALA A 114 -3.29 -0.74 6.72
C ALA A 114 -2.92 0.54 5.96
N LEU A 115 -2.92 0.51 4.62
CA LEU A 115 -2.66 1.68 3.78
C LEU A 115 -3.72 2.77 3.93
N THR A 116 -5.01 2.42 4.09
CA THR A 116 -6.07 3.41 4.35
C THR A 116 -5.91 4.11 5.71
N THR A 117 -5.16 3.53 6.66
CA THR A 117 -4.81 4.25 7.90
C THR A 117 -3.64 5.21 7.73
N LEU A 118 -2.85 5.07 6.66
CA LEU A 118 -1.73 5.94 6.32
C LEU A 118 -2.11 7.04 5.32
N THR A 119 -3.11 6.78 4.48
CA THR A 119 -3.61 7.68 3.44
C THR A 119 -4.89 8.34 3.92
N ASP A 120 -5.09 9.61 3.61
CA ASP A 120 -6.38 10.27 3.87
C ASP A 120 -7.48 9.69 2.96
N ASP A 121 -8.75 9.82 3.38
CA ASP A 121 -9.91 9.37 2.60
C ASP A 121 -9.91 9.91 1.16
N HIS A 122 -9.48 11.16 0.97
CA HIS A 122 -9.40 11.78 -0.35
C HIS A 122 -8.36 11.11 -1.27
N LEU A 123 -7.21 10.70 -0.73
CA LEU A 123 -6.21 9.97 -1.51
C LEU A 123 -6.71 8.56 -1.83
N THR A 124 -7.38 7.90 -0.88
CA THR A 124 -8.00 6.59 -1.11
C THR A 124 -9.06 6.65 -2.21
N ASP A 125 -9.90 7.68 -2.23
CA ASP A 125 -10.94 7.86 -3.26
C ASP A 125 -10.33 8.04 -4.66
N ARG A 126 -9.29 8.89 -4.79
CA ARG A 126 -8.55 9.07 -6.05
C ARG A 126 -7.89 7.76 -6.52
N LEU A 127 -7.31 6.98 -5.62
CA LEU A 127 -6.74 5.68 -5.94
C LEU A 127 -7.82 4.72 -6.47
N LEU A 128 -8.97 4.67 -5.82
CA LEU A 128 -10.10 3.84 -6.27
C LEU A 128 -10.67 4.31 -7.61
N ALA A 129 -10.68 5.61 -7.89
CA ALA A 129 -11.11 6.16 -9.18
C ALA A 129 -10.20 5.74 -10.35
N GLN A 130 -8.90 5.56 -10.10
CA GLN A 130 -7.92 5.10 -11.08
C GLN A 130 -7.89 3.57 -11.23
N LEU A 131 -8.42 2.83 -10.25
CA LEU A 131 -8.42 1.37 -10.26
C LEU A 131 -9.70 0.82 -10.90
N PRO A 132 -9.63 -0.38 -11.52
CA PRO A 132 -10.82 -1.05 -12.04
C PRO A 132 -11.86 -1.31 -10.96
N ARG A 133 -13.14 -1.42 -11.37
CA ARG A 133 -14.24 -1.77 -10.47
C ARG A 133 -13.93 -3.06 -9.69
N GLY A 134 -14.35 -3.11 -8.42
CA GLY A 134 -14.13 -4.24 -7.51
C GLY A 134 -12.91 -4.15 -6.60
N TYR A 135 -12.00 -3.19 -6.82
CA TYR A 135 -10.92 -2.94 -5.85
C TYR A 135 -11.47 -2.40 -4.51
N ALA A 136 -12.60 -1.68 -4.51
CA ALA A 136 -13.21 -1.16 -3.28
C ALA A 136 -13.41 -2.23 -2.20
N LEU A 137 -13.80 -3.45 -2.61
CA LEU A 137 -13.95 -4.59 -1.71
C LEU A 137 -12.64 -5.02 -1.05
N LEU A 138 -11.51 -4.90 -1.76
CA LEU A 138 -10.18 -5.18 -1.21
C LEU A 138 -9.75 -4.08 -0.23
N PHE A 139 -10.19 -2.84 -0.44
CA PHE A 139 -9.97 -1.75 0.53
C PHE A 139 -10.87 -1.85 1.77
N GLY A 140 -11.70 -2.90 1.89
CA GLY A 140 -12.66 -3.05 2.99
C GLY A 140 -13.81 -2.04 2.95
N ARG A 141 -13.94 -1.28 1.85
CA ARG A 141 -15.12 -0.44 1.61
C ARG A 141 -16.20 -1.30 0.97
N ALA A 142 -17.45 -1.10 1.40
CA ALA A 142 -18.58 -1.53 0.57
C ALA A 142 -18.38 -0.87 -0.79
N ASP A 143 -18.41 -1.66 -1.87
CA ASP A 143 -18.34 -1.15 -3.24
C ASP A 143 -19.59 -0.27 -3.47
N LEU A 144 -19.50 1.00 -3.07
CA LEU A 144 -20.50 2.02 -3.35
C LEU A 144 -20.29 2.50 -4.79
N ALA A 145 -20.38 1.57 -5.73
CA ALA A 145 -20.69 1.85 -7.13
C ALA A 145 -21.37 0.64 -7.82
N ALA A 146 -22.28 -0.03 -7.11
CA ALA A 146 -23.58 -0.31 -7.70
C ALA A 146 -24.39 0.99 -7.75
N ALA A 147 -23.96 1.93 -8.60
CA ALA A 147 -24.79 3.03 -9.04
C ALA A 147 -24.91 2.87 -10.56
N ALA A 148 -26.11 2.44 -10.95
CA ALA A 148 -26.61 2.40 -12.31
C ALA A 148 -26.59 3.78 -12.98
#